data_AF-A0A6A4BM68-F1
#
_entry.id   AF-A0A6A4BM68-F1
#
_cell.length_a   1.000
_cell.length_b   1.000
_cell.length_c   1.000
_cell.angle_alpha   90.00
_cell.angle_beta   90.00
_cell.angle_gamma   90.00
#
_symmetry.space_group_name_H-M   'P 1'
#
loop_
_entity.id
_entity.type
_entity.pdbx_description
1 polymer ?
#
loop_
_entity_poly.entity_id
_entity_poly.type
_entity_poly.pdbx_seq_one_letter_code
_entity_poly.pdbx_strand_id
1 'polypeptide(L)'
;MVSTWESYVTKLDKKNPDKLMLSALKTSYNDEKLASMLISAQKIPRTKGFAARMQDELWISEGKTADDIFQLLKLNRENMFDSGELSTWVSYVTKLNKLDDRPDEFAVISELQERFGNAELAMMISAALIRSDPNKNIIKSLQTLQFKRSTGVFLNYVDFYRANK
;
A
#
# COMPACT_ATOMS: atom_id res chain seq x y z
N MET A 1 2.68 -26.94 -4.03
CA MET A 1 1.45 -26.98 -4.86
C MET A 1 1.14 -25.59 -5.40
N VAL A 2 0.79 -24.60 -4.56
CA VAL A 2 0.59 -23.20 -5.03
C VAL A 2 1.83 -22.61 -5.71
N SER A 3 3.02 -22.82 -5.13
CA SER A 3 4.29 -22.30 -5.69
C SER A 3 4.65 -22.84 -7.08
N THR A 4 4.33 -24.10 -7.38
CA THR A 4 4.58 -24.71 -8.70
C THR A 4 3.65 -24.12 -9.75
N TRP A 5 2.37 -23.99 -9.42
CA TRP A 5 1.38 -23.35 -10.28
C TRP A 5 1.70 -21.86 -10.50
N GLU A 6 2.06 -21.14 -9.44
CA GLU A 6 2.48 -19.74 -9.51
C GLU A 6 3.66 -19.58 -10.48
N SER A 7 4.70 -20.41 -10.36
CA SER A 7 5.84 -20.39 -11.28
C SER A 7 5.44 -20.65 -12.74
N TYR A 8 4.48 -21.54 -12.97
CA TYR A 8 3.97 -21.82 -14.30
C TYR A 8 3.23 -20.62 -14.88
N VAL A 9 2.29 -20.02 -14.13
CA VAL A 9 1.52 -18.85 -14.60
C VAL A 9 2.44 -17.65 -14.85
N THR A 10 3.47 -17.44 -14.01
CA THR A 10 4.49 -16.40 -14.23
C THR A 10 5.29 -16.60 -15.52
N LYS A 11 5.46 -17.84 -15.99
CA LYS A 11 6.07 -18.11 -17.30
C LYS A 11 5.11 -17.84 -18.46
N LEU A 12 3.81 -18.04 -18.26
CA LEU A 12 2.78 -17.81 -19.27
C LEU A 12 2.55 -16.31 -19.54
N ASP A 13 2.36 -15.52 -18.49
CA ASP A 13 2.22 -14.07 -18.59
C ASP A 13 3.26 -13.39 -17.70
N LYS A 14 4.36 -12.95 -18.32
CA LYS A 14 5.44 -12.25 -17.64
C LYS A 14 5.08 -10.80 -17.28
N LYS A 15 4.04 -10.23 -17.92
CA LYS A 15 3.66 -8.83 -17.72
C LYS A 15 2.67 -8.73 -16.56
N ASN A 16 1.63 -9.56 -16.54
CA ASN A 16 0.55 -9.48 -15.56
C ASN A 16 0.19 -10.85 -14.94
N PRO A 17 1.16 -11.56 -14.35
CA PRO A 17 0.93 -12.92 -13.83
C PRO A 17 -0.12 -12.97 -12.72
N ASP A 18 -0.12 -11.99 -11.82
CA ASP A 18 -1.05 -11.94 -10.69
C ASP A 18 -2.51 -11.74 -11.17
N LYS A 19 -2.74 -10.93 -12.22
CA LYS A 19 -4.06 -10.76 -12.85
C LYS A 19 -4.56 -12.06 -13.49
N LEU A 20 -3.67 -12.81 -14.12
CA LEU A 20 -4.01 -14.11 -14.71
C LEU A 20 -4.32 -15.15 -13.62
N MET A 21 -3.56 -15.17 -12.53
CA MET A 21 -3.83 -16.02 -11.37
C MET A 21 -5.19 -15.70 -10.73
N LEU A 22 -5.52 -14.42 -10.52
CA LEU A 22 -6.82 -14.01 -10.02
C LEU A 22 -7.95 -14.49 -10.94
N SER A 23 -7.80 -14.29 -12.25
CA SER A 23 -8.80 -14.69 -13.24
C SER A 23 -9.09 -16.20 -13.15
N ALA A 24 -8.05 -17.02 -13.00
CA ALA A 24 -8.20 -18.45 -12.78
C ALA A 24 -8.92 -18.77 -11.46
N LEU A 25 -8.59 -18.10 -10.36
CA LEU A 25 -9.27 -18.29 -9.06
C LEU A 25 -10.76 -17.92 -9.14
N LYS A 26 -11.11 -16.84 -9.85
CA LYS A 26 -12.50 -16.38 -10.06
C LYS A 26 -13.35 -17.34 -10.89
N THR A 27 -12.75 -18.30 -11.62
CA THR A 27 -13.52 -19.37 -12.28
C THR A 27 -14.17 -20.35 -11.30
N SER A 28 -13.60 -20.47 -10.10
CA SER A 28 -14.00 -21.47 -9.09
C SER A 28 -14.69 -20.86 -7.87
N TYR A 29 -14.45 -19.57 -7.63
CA TYR A 29 -14.95 -18.86 -6.45
C TYR A 29 -15.52 -17.51 -6.87
N ASN A 30 -16.67 -17.13 -6.32
CA ASN A 30 -17.15 -15.76 -6.42
C ASN A 30 -16.28 -14.82 -5.55
N ASP A 31 -16.42 -13.52 -5.76
CA ASP A 31 -15.54 -12.51 -5.14
C ASP A 31 -15.61 -12.50 -3.61
N GLU A 32 -16.82 -12.62 -3.04
CA GLU A 32 -17.00 -12.66 -1.58
C GLU A 32 -16.32 -13.88 -0.94
N LYS A 33 -16.54 -15.07 -1.51
CA LYS A 33 -15.91 -16.30 -1.01
C LYS A 33 -14.40 -16.26 -1.19
N LEU A 34 -13.93 -15.73 -2.33
CA LEU A 34 -12.51 -15.59 -2.61
C LEU A 34 -11.85 -14.63 -1.61
N ALA A 35 -12.44 -13.47 -1.33
CA ALA A 35 -11.95 -12.53 -0.33
C ALA A 35 -11.81 -13.19 1.06
N SER A 36 -12.83 -13.93 1.52
CA SER A 36 -12.79 -14.63 2.80
C SER A 36 -11.68 -15.70 2.87
N MET A 37 -11.48 -16.44 1.77
CA MET A 37 -10.39 -17.42 1.64
C MET A 37 -9.02 -16.75 1.69
N LEU A 38 -8.84 -15.61 1.01
CA LEU A 38 -7.58 -14.87 0.98
C LEU A 38 -7.23 -14.30 2.36
N ILE A 39 -8.21 -13.72 3.08
CA ILE A 39 -8.03 -13.27 4.46
C ILE A 39 -7.57 -14.43 5.36
N SER A 40 -8.16 -15.62 5.21
CA SER A 40 -7.76 -16.80 5.97
C SER A 40 -6.36 -17.28 5.62
N ALA A 41 -6.03 -17.31 4.32
CA ALA A 41 -4.71 -17.72 3.82
C ALA A 41 -3.60 -16.75 4.22
N GLN A 42 -3.91 -15.47 4.47
CA GLN A 42 -2.95 -14.49 4.98
C GLN A 42 -2.46 -14.80 6.42
N LYS A 43 -3.25 -15.56 7.19
CA LYS A 43 -2.88 -15.98 8.56
C LYS A 43 -1.84 -17.12 8.57
N ILE A 44 -1.60 -17.77 7.43
CA ILE A 44 -0.68 -18.89 7.31
C ILE A 44 0.63 -18.38 6.69
N PRO A 45 1.79 -18.50 7.37
CA PRO A 45 3.06 -17.93 6.90
C PRO A 45 3.44 -18.33 5.46
N ARG A 46 3.19 -19.60 5.09
CA ARG A 46 3.52 -20.15 3.76
C ARG A 46 2.70 -19.54 2.63
N THR A 47 1.48 -19.09 2.89
CA THR A 47 0.56 -18.53 1.88
C THR A 47 0.36 -17.04 2.02
N LYS A 48 0.89 -16.42 3.09
CA LYS A 48 0.70 -15.01 3.40
C LYS A 48 1.02 -14.09 2.23
N GLY A 49 2.21 -14.24 1.64
CA GLY A 49 2.64 -13.40 0.53
C GLY A 49 1.74 -13.54 -0.69
N PHE A 50 1.47 -14.77 -1.12
CA PHE A 50 0.58 -15.05 -2.25
C PHE A 50 -0.83 -14.49 -2.02
N ALA A 51 -1.41 -14.76 -0.84
CA ALA A 51 -2.76 -14.34 -0.52
C ALA A 51 -2.92 -12.82 -0.45
N ALA A 52 -1.91 -12.09 0.06
CA ALA A 52 -1.91 -10.64 0.06
C ALA A 52 -1.90 -10.07 -1.38
N ARG A 53 -1.06 -10.61 -2.28
CA ARG A 53 -1.03 -10.16 -3.68
C ARG A 53 -2.35 -10.41 -4.40
N MET A 54 -2.97 -11.57 -4.18
CA MET A 54 -4.28 -11.89 -4.76
C MET A 54 -5.40 -11.03 -4.17
N GLN A 55 -5.29 -10.64 -2.89
CA GLN A 55 -6.24 -9.71 -2.28
C GLN A 55 -6.15 -8.32 -2.94
N ASP A 56 -4.93 -7.83 -3.19
CA ASP A 56 -4.72 -6.57 -3.92
C ASP A 56 -5.28 -6.64 -5.34
N GLU A 57 -5.02 -7.73 -6.08
CA GLU A 57 -5.57 -7.92 -7.43
C GLU A 57 -7.11 -7.98 -7.41
N LEU A 58 -7.70 -8.63 -6.41
CA LEU A 58 -9.16 -8.69 -6.28
C LEU A 58 -9.74 -7.28 -6.12
N TRP A 59 -9.18 -6.48 -5.21
CA TRP A 59 -9.59 -5.08 -5.02
C TRP A 59 -9.40 -4.23 -6.28
N ILE A 60 -8.29 -4.41 -7.01
CA ILE A 60 -8.07 -3.74 -8.31
C ILE A 60 -9.14 -4.17 -9.33
N SER A 61 -9.49 -5.45 -9.39
CA SER A 61 -10.51 -5.98 -10.31
C SER A 61 -11.92 -5.47 -10.00
N GLU A 62 -12.18 -5.12 -8.74
CA GLU A 62 -13.42 -4.51 -8.26
C GLU A 62 -13.45 -2.98 -8.48
N GLY A 63 -12.36 -2.39 -8.99
CA GLY A 63 -12.25 -0.95 -9.19
C GLY A 63 -12.14 -0.16 -7.88
N LYS A 64 -11.66 -0.77 -6.80
CA LYS A 64 -11.46 -0.08 -5.52
C LYS A 64 -10.42 1.03 -5.68
N THR A 65 -10.70 2.18 -5.10
CA THR A 65 -9.78 3.31 -5.03
C THR A 65 -8.88 3.21 -3.79
N ALA A 66 -7.86 4.06 -3.74
CA ALA A 66 -7.06 4.24 -2.52
C ALA A 66 -7.95 4.64 -1.33
N ASP A 67 -8.96 5.49 -1.55
CA ASP A 67 -9.91 5.89 -0.52
C ASP A 67 -10.78 4.72 -0.03
N ASP A 68 -11.32 3.92 -0.95
CA ASP A 68 -12.13 2.75 -0.60
C ASP A 68 -11.36 1.78 0.31
N ILE A 69 -10.09 1.50 -0.02
CA ILE A 69 -9.26 0.59 0.77
C ILE A 69 -8.85 1.23 2.09
N PHE A 70 -8.64 2.55 2.15
CA PHE A 70 -8.41 3.24 3.42
C PHE A 70 -9.58 3.04 4.39
N GLN A 71 -10.81 3.21 3.89
CA GLN A 71 -12.03 3.00 4.65
C GLN A 71 -12.26 1.52 5.02
N LEU A 72 -12.03 0.60 4.08
CA LEU A 72 -12.15 -0.85 4.29
C LEU A 72 -11.23 -1.34 5.43
N LEU A 73 -10.01 -0.80 5.47
CA LEU A 73 -9.02 -1.07 6.51
C LEU A 73 -9.28 -0.32 7.82
N LYS A 74 -10.35 0.50 7.88
CA LYS A 74 -10.75 1.30 9.05
C LYS A 74 -9.65 2.22 9.55
N LEU A 75 -8.81 2.69 8.63
CA LEU A 75 -7.79 3.69 8.91
C LEU A 75 -8.49 5.04 9.12
N ASN A 76 -8.00 5.80 10.09
CA ASN A 76 -8.47 7.14 10.37
C ASN A 76 -7.34 7.98 10.99
N ARG A 77 -7.64 9.25 11.28
CA ARG A 77 -6.69 10.20 11.87
C ARG A 77 -6.02 9.68 13.13
N GLU A 78 -6.75 8.97 13.98
CA GLU A 78 -6.31 8.59 15.33
C GLU A 78 -5.43 7.35 15.29
N ASN A 79 -5.75 6.38 14.43
CA ASN A 79 -5.15 5.05 14.48
C ASN A 79 -4.19 4.72 13.33
N MET A 80 -4.18 5.51 12.24
CA MET A 80 -3.54 5.04 11.01
C MET A 80 -2.05 4.76 11.17
N PHE A 81 -1.33 5.49 12.02
CA PHE A 81 0.11 5.30 12.18
C PHE A 81 0.47 4.16 13.11
N ASP A 82 -0.42 3.80 14.03
CA ASP A 82 -0.23 2.70 14.99
C ASP A 82 -0.80 1.36 14.47
N SER A 83 -1.55 1.41 13.37
CA SER A 83 -2.22 0.28 12.74
C SER A 83 -1.28 -0.47 11.78
N GLY A 84 -1.28 -1.81 11.85
CA GLY A 84 -0.53 -2.64 10.89
C GLY A 84 -1.07 -2.53 9.46
N GLU A 85 -2.33 -2.11 9.33
CA GLU A 85 -3.07 -1.94 8.09
C GLU A 85 -2.56 -0.76 7.25
N LEU A 86 -1.84 0.20 7.83
CA LEU A 86 -1.17 1.26 7.05
C LEU A 86 -0.20 0.66 6.03
N SER A 87 0.53 -0.40 6.42
CA SER A 87 1.46 -1.06 5.50
C SER A 87 0.73 -1.70 4.31
N THR A 88 -0.45 -2.29 4.55
CA THR A 88 -1.33 -2.83 3.52
C THR A 88 -1.83 -1.72 2.60
N TRP A 89 -2.31 -0.61 3.17
CA TRP A 89 -2.80 0.52 2.38
C TRP A 89 -1.69 1.13 1.51
N VAL A 90 -0.50 1.39 2.06
CA VAL A 90 0.64 1.93 1.30
C VAL A 90 1.05 0.97 0.17
N SER A 91 1.08 -0.34 0.43
CA SER A 91 1.35 -1.35 -0.60
C SER A 91 0.33 -1.29 -1.73
N TYR A 92 -0.96 -1.19 -1.37
CA TYR A 92 -2.06 -1.11 -2.32
C TYR A 92 -1.98 0.12 -3.22
N VAL A 93 -1.82 1.32 -2.62
CA VAL A 93 -1.67 2.57 -3.39
C VAL A 93 -0.44 2.54 -4.29
N THR A 94 0.68 1.99 -3.80
CA THR A 94 1.89 1.80 -4.61
C THR A 94 1.64 0.89 -5.81
N LYS A 95 0.81 -0.14 -5.65
CA LYS A 95 0.45 -1.05 -6.74
C LYS A 95 -0.49 -0.39 -7.75
N LEU A 96 -1.52 0.33 -7.31
CA LEU A 96 -2.39 1.13 -8.18
C LEU A 96 -1.56 2.11 -9.01
N ASN A 97 -0.66 2.84 -8.37
CA ASN A 97 0.20 3.82 -9.04
C ASN A 97 1.08 3.20 -10.14
N LYS A 98 1.56 1.96 -9.95
CA LYS A 98 2.35 1.24 -10.97
C LYS A 98 1.53 0.80 -12.18
N LEU A 99 0.21 0.71 -12.02
CA LEU A 99 -0.72 0.35 -13.09
C LEU A 99 -1.29 1.58 -13.81
N ASP A 100 -1.09 2.78 -13.27
CA ASP A 100 -1.48 4.03 -13.92
C ASP A 100 -0.62 4.30 -15.17
N ASP A 101 -1.22 4.92 -16.19
CA ASP A 101 -0.52 5.33 -17.41
C ASP A 101 0.56 6.39 -17.13
N ARG A 102 0.43 7.14 -16.03
CA ARG A 102 1.36 8.18 -15.57
C ARG A 102 1.62 8.01 -14.06
N PRO A 103 2.47 7.04 -13.66
CA PRO A 103 2.81 6.84 -12.27
C PRO A 103 3.39 8.11 -11.63
N ASP A 104 2.89 8.46 -10.45
CA ASP A 104 3.36 9.57 -9.62
C ASP A 104 4.18 9.02 -8.46
N GLU A 105 5.44 9.46 -8.33
CA GLU A 105 6.28 9.11 -7.18
C GLU A 105 5.62 9.49 -5.84
N PHE A 106 4.79 10.53 -5.84
CA PHE A 106 4.15 11.06 -4.65
C PHE A 106 2.74 10.51 -4.41
N ALA A 107 2.26 9.53 -5.18
CA ALA A 107 0.87 9.04 -5.12
C ALA A 107 0.38 8.76 -3.70
N VAL A 108 1.16 8.02 -2.90
CA VAL A 108 0.79 7.71 -1.49
C VAL A 108 0.61 8.98 -0.65
N ILE A 109 1.46 9.98 -0.84
CA ILE A 109 1.37 11.25 -0.13
C ILE A 109 0.26 12.13 -0.69
N SER A 110 0.04 12.14 -2.00
CA SER A 110 -1.11 12.81 -2.64
C SER A 110 -2.42 12.38 -2.00
N GLU A 111 -2.66 11.07 -1.91
CA GLU A 111 -3.88 10.50 -1.31
C GLU A 111 -4.07 10.93 0.15
N LEU A 112 -3.00 10.91 0.96
CA LEU A 112 -3.08 11.35 2.36
C LEU A 112 -3.28 12.87 2.47
N GLN A 113 -2.67 13.66 1.59
CA GLN A 113 -2.79 15.12 1.57
C GLN A 113 -4.18 15.56 1.12
N GLU A 114 -4.77 14.87 0.14
CA GLU A 114 -6.15 15.11 -0.27
C GLU A 114 -7.13 14.82 0.87
N ARG A 115 -6.88 13.75 1.64
CA ARG A 115 -7.71 13.38 2.79
C ARG A 115 -7.60 14.35 3.98
N PHE A 116 -6.39 14.69 4.38
CA PHE A 116 -6.14 15.37 5.66
C PHE A 116 -5.73 16.83 5.51
N GLY A 117 -5.25 17.23 4.34
CA GLY A 117 -4.57 18.50 4.12
C GLY A 117 -3.08 18.45 4.44
N ASN A 118 -2.31 19.29 3.75
CA ASN A 118 -0.84 19.28 3.82
C ASN A 118 -0.29 19.52 5.24
N ALA A 119 -0.74 20.60 5.91
CA ALA A 119 -0.24 21.00 7.22
C ALA A 119 -0.64 20.00 8.31
N GLU A 120 -1.88 19.53 8.27
CA GLU A 120 -2.38 18.55 9.23
C GLU A 120 -1.62 17.22 9.11
N LEU A 121 -1.46 16.70 7.89
CA LEU A 121 -0.71 15.47 7.67
C LEU A 121 0.73 15.58 8.18
N ALA A 122 1.38 16.74 7.98
CA ALA A 122 2.74 16.98 8.48
C ALA A 122 2.82 16.91 10.02
N MET A 123 1.82 17.47 10.72
CA MET A 123 1.73 17.39 12.17
C MET A 123 1.50 15.96 12.64
N MET A 124 0.58 15.23 11.99
CA MET A 124 0.29 13.84 12.35
C MET A 124 1.52 12.93 12.17
N ILE A 125 2.25 13.05 11.05
CA ILE A 125 3.50 12.32 10.79
C ILE A 125 4.56 12.65 11.86
N SER A 126 4.73 13.92 12.18
CA SER A 126 5.71 14.36 13.19
C SER A 126 5.40 13.79 14.58
N ALA A 127 4.13 13.83 14.99
CA ALA A 127 3.69 13.24 16.26
C ALA A 127 3.86 11.71 16.28
N ALA A 128 3.62 11.04 15.16
CA ALA A 128 3.81 9.59 15.04
C ALA A 128 5.29 9.18 15.13
N LEU A 129 6.23 9.96 14.59
CA LEU A 129 7.67 9.65 14.62
C LEU A 129 8.31 9.71 16.02
N ILE A 130 7.70 10.47 16.93
CA ILE A 130 8.12 10.55 18.34
C ILE A 130 7.83 9.22 19.05
N ARG A 131 6.77 8.51 18.64
CA ARG A 131 6.38 7.23 19.21
C ARG A 131 7.33 6.11 18.75
N SER A 132 7.53 5.11 19.61
CA SER A 132 8.29 3.90 19.27
C SER A 132 7.37 2.88 18.61
N ASP A 133 7.14 3.05 17.31
CA ASP A 133 6.12 2.32 16.56
C ASP A 133 6.71 1.28 15.57
N PRO A 134 6.11 0.10 15.38
CA PRO A 134 6.51 -0.87 14.34
C PRO A 134 6.53 -0.28 12.92
N ASN A 135 5.73 0.75 12.63
CA ASN A 135 5.64 1.43 11.34
C ASN A 135 6.61 2.60 11.19
N LYS A 136 7.53 2.84 12.14
CA LYS A 136 8.44 4.00 12.13
C LYS A 136 9.18 4.20 10.80
N ASN A 137 9.54 3.12 10.11
CA ASN A 137 10.21 3.21 8.81
C ASN A 137 9.27 3.69 7.68
N ILE A 138 8.01 3.25 7.69
CA ILE A 138 6.99 3.71 6.75
C ILE A 138 6.75 5.20 7.01
N ILE A 139 6.53 5.58 8.27
CA ILE A 139 6.26 6.98 8.65
C ILE A 139 7.44 7.90 8.27
N LYS A 140 8.68 7.47 8.47
CA LYS A 140 9.88 8.21 8.00
C LYS A 140 9.87 8.39 6.49
N SER A 141 9.53 7.33 5.75
CA SER A 141 9.47 7.40 4.28
C SER A 141 8.40 8.39 3.82
N LEU A 142 7.23 8.39 4.47
CA LEU A 142 6.15 9.35 4.20
C LEU A 142 6.61 10.79 4.48
N GLN A 143 7.33 11.00 5.59
CA GLN A 143 7.93 12.30 5.91
C GLN A 143 8.91 12.75 4.82
N THR A 144 9.82 11.88 4.39
CA THR A 144 10.79 12.19 3.32
C THR A 144 10.09 12.55 2.01
N LEU A 145 9.05 11.82 1.63
CA LEU A 145 8.27 12.12 0.42
C LEU A 145 7.55 13.47 0.52
N GLN A 146 6.96 13.80 1.68
CA GLN A 146 6.32 15.09 1.91
C GLN A 146 7.31 16.26 1.76
N PHE A 147 8.51 16.13 2.33
CA PHE A 147 9.57 17.14 2.18
C PHE A 147 10.03 17.25 0.73
N LYS A 148 10.36 16.12 0.10
CA LYS A 148 10.83 16.08 -1.29
C LYS A 148 9.84 16.75 -2.24
N ARG A 149 8.54 16.47 -2.07
CA ARG A 149 7.48 17.09 -2.88
C ARG A 149 7.40 18.60 -2.66
N SER A 150 7.51 19.04 -1.41
CA SER A 150 7.33 20.46 -1.03
C SER A 150 8.50 21.33 -1.47
N THR A 151 9.72 20.78 -1.50
CA THR A 151 10.93 21.54 -1.87
C THR A 151 11.36 21.34 -3.31
N GLY A 152 10.89 20.29 -3.99
CA GLY A 152 11.39 19.88 -5.31
C GLY A 152 12.83 19.37 -5.29
N VAL A 153 13.44 19.21 -4.12
CA VAL A 153 14.84 18.84 -3.93
C VAL A 153 14.92 17.46 -3.25
N PHE A 154 15.76 16.57 -3.77
CA PHE A 154 16.22 15.38 -3.03
C PHE A 154 17.08 15.85 -1.86
N LEU A 155 16.47 16.16 -0.72
CA LEU A 155 17.22 16.59 0.46
C LEU A 155 17.96 15.39 1.03
N ASN A 156 19.29 15.43 0.94
CA ASN A 156 20.14 14.55 1.72
C ASN A 156 20.09 14.96 3.19
N TYR A 157 20.38 14.00 4.08
CA TYR A 157 20.25 14.08 5.54
C TYR A 157 20.85 15.35 6.20
N VAL A 158 21.78 16.01 5.52
CA VAL A 158 22.49 17.22 5.98
C VAL A 158 21.64 18.49 5.84
N ASP A 159 20.74 18.56 4.86
CA ASP A 159 19.98 19.80 4.58
C ASP A 159 18.80 19.99 5.54
N PHE A 160 18.24 18.90 6.06
CA PHE A 160 17.15 18.92 7.05
C PHE A 160 17.51 19.68 8.35
N TYR A 161 18.78 19.61 8.77
CA TYR A 161 19.26 20.28 9.98
C TYR A 161 19.58 21.76 9.79
N ARG A 162 19.77 22.23 8.54
CA ARG A 162 20.05 23.65 8.27
C ARG A 162 18.79 24.49 8.11
N ALA A 163 17.68 23.88 7.69
CA ALA A 163 16.42 24.60 7.46
C ALA A 163 15.58 24.84 8.72
N ASN A 164 15.94 24.24 9.86
CA ASN A 164 15.20 24.33 11.14
C ASN A 164 16.03 24.97 12.26
N LYS A 165 16.88 25.95 11.91
CA LYS A 165 17.62 26.79 12.87
C LYS A 165 17.30 28.25 12.60
#